data_AF-A0A7Z0RK14-F1
#
_entry.id   AF-A0A7Z0RK14-F1
#
_cell.length_a   1.000
_cell.length_b   1.000
_cell.length_c   1.000
_cell.angle_alpha   90.00
_cell.angle_beta   90.00
_cell.angle_gamma   90.00
#
_symmetry.space_group_name_H-M   'P 1'
#
loop_
_entity.id
_entity.type
_entity.pdbx_description
1 polymer ?
#
loop_
_entity_poly.entity_id
_entity_poly.type
_entity_poly.pdbx_seq_one_letter_code
_entity_poly.pdbx_strand_id
1 'polypeptide(L)'
;MRLFHFSDDPGIVAFEPRPVRIPSARAPGRDWLNGPLVWAIDADHDFMYLFPRDCPRILIWATPDTSQNERRHWLGDWRGVAYVERHWLERLEAETIHRYEMPAESFEDLDDAGMWVARRGVIPLERTAISRLDQEFGPRGVEVRVVDSLRPLKGLWNSSLHVSGIRLRNVRDWE
;
A
#
# COMPACT_ATOMS: atom_id res chain seq x y z
N MET A 1 -9.51 15.05 -6.35
CA MET A 1 -8.87 13.82 -5.85
C MET A 1 -7.42 13.83 -6.30
N ARG A 2 -6.50 13.29 -5.49
CA ARG A 2 -5.06 13.21 -5.82
C ARG A 2 -4.66 11.75 -5.89
N LEU A 3 -3.81 11.43 -6.86
CA LEU A 3 -3.28 10.09 -7.07
C LEU A 3 -1.77 10.11 -6.92
N PHE A 4 -1.21 9.03 -6.39
CA PHE A 4 0.20 8.92 -6.08
C PHE A 4 0.81 7.61 -6.58
N HIS A 5 2.10 7.65 -6.89
CA HIS A 5 2.94 6.47 -7.01
C HIS A 5 4.12 6.61 -6.05
N PHE A 6 4.58 5.50 -5.48
CA PHE A 6 5.71 5.49 -4.56
C PHE A 6 6.84 4.62 -5.13
N SER A 7 8.07 5.12 -5.05
CA SER A 7 9.26 4.43 -5.54
C SER A 7 10.49 4.79 -4.72
N ASP A 8 11.45 3.86 -4.62
CA ASP A 8 12.79 4.15 -4.09
C ASP A 8 13.65 4.91 -5.12
N ASP A 9 13.23 4.96 -6.38
CA ASP A 9 13.93 5.67 -7.46
C ASP A 9 13.52 7.15 -7.50
N PRO A 10 14.43 8.11 -7.27
CA PRO A 10 14.16 9.56 -7.35
C PRO A 10 14.09 10.13 -8.77
N GLY A 11 14.53 9.37 -9.77
CA GLY A 11 14.80 9.85 -11.13
C GLY A 11 13.72 9.54 -12.15
N ILE A 12 12.54 9.08 -11.72
CA ILE A 12 11.47 8.71 -12.66
C ILE A 12 10.83 9.97 -13.23
N VAL A 13 11.19 10.28 -14.48
CA VAL A 13 10.62 11.41 -15.23
C VAL A 13 9.37 11.04 -16.02
N ALA A 14 9.17 9.75 -16.29
CA ALA A 14 7.98 9.20 -16.94
C ALA A 14 7.78 7.74 -16.51
N PHE A 15 6.53 7.37 -16.26
CA PHE A 15 6.13 6.01 -15.93
C PHE A 15 5.60 5.33 -17.18
N GLU A 16 6.31 4.29 -17.63
CA GLU A 16 5.84 3.43 -18.73
C GLU A 16 5.00 2.27 -18.17
N PRO A 17 3.91 1.86 -18.85
CA PRO A 17 3.14 0.70 -18.46
C PRO A 17 4.01 -0.57 -18.39
N ARG A 18 4.01 -1.24 -17.24
CA ARG A 18 4.81 -2.47 -17.02
C ARG A 18 3.94 -3.60 -16.50
N PRO A 19 4.12 -4.84 -16.99
CA PRO A 19 3.39 -5.96 -16.43
C PRO A 19 3.87 -6.23 -15.00
N VAL A 20 3.02 -6.86 -14.21
CA VAL A 20 3.45 -7.35 -12.89
C VAL A 20 4.53 -8.41 -13.10
N ARG A 21 5.61 -8.36 -12.31
CA ARG A 21 6.73 -9.33 -12.45
C ARG A 21 6.30 -10.76 -12.15
N ILE A 22 5.34 -10.92 -11.24
CA ILE A 22 4.74 -12.18 -10.86
C ILE A 22 3.23 -11.96 -10.95
N PRO A 23 2.52 -12.65 -11.86
CA PRO A 23 1.07 -12.58 -11.96
C PRO A 23 0.41 -13.00 -10.64
N SER A 24 -0.58 -12.23 -10.20
CA SER A 24 -1.46 -12.65 -9.11
C SER A 24 -2.69 -13.34 -9.70
N ALA A 25 -3.26 -14.30 -8.97
CA ALA A 25 -4.61 -14.77 -9.26
C ALA A 25 -5.58 -13.58 -9.15
N ARG A 26 -6.41 -13.38 -10.17
CA ARG A 26 -7.39 -12.28 -10.21
C ARG A 26 -8.80 -12.85 -10.26
N ALA A 27 -9.77 -12.04 -9.86
CA ALA A 27 -11.17 -12.38 -10.08
C ALA A 27 -11.44 -12.57 -11.58
N PRO A 28 -12.41 -13.42 -11.97
CA PRO A 28 -12.76 -13.63 -13.37
C PRO A 28 -12.96 -12.30 -14.13
N GLY A 29 -12.35 -12.17 -15.30
CA GLY A 29 -12.43 -10.95 -16.12
C GLY A 29 -11.47 -9.83 -15.71
N ARG A 30 -10.68 -10.00 -14.64
CA ARG A 30 -9.66 -9.02 -14.21
C ARG A 30 -8.23 -9.44 -14.52
N ASP A 31 -8.01 -10.48 -15.34
CA ASP A 31 -6.68 -10.97 -15.72
C ASP A 31 -5.82 -9.90 -16.41
N TRP A 32 -6.45 -8.95 -17.09
CA TRP A 32 -5.78 -7.81 -17.72
C TRP A 32 -5.00 -6.94 -16.72
N LEU A 33 -5.32 -7.00 -15.42
CA LEU A 33 -4.56 -6.32 -14.35
C LEU A 33 -3.15 -6.91 -14.16
N ASN A 34 -2.85 -8.07 -14.73
CA ASN A 34 -1.48 -8.59 -14.79
C ASN A 34 -0.69 -8.04 -16.00
N GLY A 35 -1.37 -7.39 -16.95
CA GLY A 35 -0.79 -6.77 -18.13
C GLY A 35 -0.04 -5.47 -17.85
N PRO A 36 0.51 -4.83 -18.90
CA PRO A 36 1.29 -3.61 -18.77
C PRO A 36 0.42 -2.42 -18.34
N LEU A 37 0.65 -1.93 -17.12
CA LEU A 37 -0.08 -0.81 -16.51
C LEU A 37 0.87 0.10 -15.73
N VAL A 38 0.51 1.37 -15.63
CA VAL A 38 1.03 2.28 -14.59
C VAL A 38 0.03 2.24 -13.43
N TRP A 39 0.51 1.97 -12.23
CA TRP A 39 -0.32 1.90 -11.03
C TRP A 39 -0.24 3.20 -10.24
N ALA A 40 -1.34 3.62 -9.67
CA ALA A 40 -1.40 4.70 -8.69
C ALA A 40 -2.34 4.32 -7.53
N ILE A 41 -2.21 5.04 -6.42
CA ILE A 41 -3.03 4.92 -5.22
C ILE A 41 -3.66 6.28 -4.92
N ASP A 42 -4.91 6.33 -4.47
CA ASP A 42 -5.51 7.58 -4.02
C ASP A 42 -4.87 8.10 -2.72
N ALA A 43 -5.21 9.33 -2.35
CA ALA A 43 -4.69 9.98 -1.15
C ALA A 43 -5.20 9.36 0.17
N ASP A 44 -6.37 8.73 0.19
CA ASP A 44 -6.94 8.11 1.39
C ASP A 44 -6.31 6.73 1.67
N HIS A 45 -5.66 6.13 0.68
CA HIS A 45 -5.00 4.83 0.78
C HIS A 45 -3.47 4.92 0.61
N ASP A 46 -2.91 6.12 0.49
CA ASP A 46 -1.47 6.35 0.25
C ASP A 46 -0.58 5.69 1.31
N PHE A 47 -1.09 5.55 2.54
CA PHE A 47 -0.43 4.89 3.65
C PHE A 47 -0.02 3.44 3.35
N MET A 48 -0.64 2.76 2.39
CA MET A 48 -0.26 1.40 1.96
C MET A 48 1.15 1.33 1.34
N TYR A 49 1.68 2.47 0.89
CA TYR A 49 2.92 2.56 0.13
C TYR A 49 3.98 3.49 0.76
N LEU A 50 3.76 3.96 1.99
CA LEU A 50 4.75 4.69 2.80
C LEU A 50 5.83 3.78 3.41
N PHE A 51 6.38 2.88 2.61
CA PHE A 51 7.37 1.90 3.04
C PHE A 51 8.43 1.72 1.94
N PRO A 52 9.67 1.34 2.29
CA PRO A 52 10.61 0.82 1.31
C PRO A 52 9.96 -0.29 0.47
N ARG A 53 10.28 -0.34 -0.82
CA ARG A 53 9.56 -1.17 -1.80
C ARG A 53 9.39 -2.63 -1.42
N ASP A 54 10.39 -3.21 -0.78
CA ASP A 54 10.44 -4.63 -0.42
C ASP A 54 9.98 -4.94 1.01
N CYS A 55 9.55 -3.93 1.77
CA CYS A 55 9.00 -4.12 3.11
C CYS A 55 7.71 -4.97 3.04
N PRO A 56 7.70 -6.19 3.59
CA PRO A 56 6.46 -6.93 3.81
C PRO A 56 5.64 -6.23 4.89
N ARG A 57 4.33 -6.19 4.67
CA ARG A 57 3.40 -5.51 5.58
C ARG A 57 1.98 -6.03 5.44
N ILE A 58 1.27 -6.00 6.56
CA ILE A 58 -0.17 -6.25 6.60
C ILE A 58 -0.83 -4.98 7.09
N LEU A 59 -1.77 -4.45 6.32
CA LEU A 59 -2.54 -3.27 6.69
C LEU A 59 -3.99 -3.66 6.92
N ILE A 60 -4.61 -3.06 7.93
CA ILE A 60 -6.03 -3.23 8.23
C ILE A 60 -6.73 -1.88 8.40
N TRP A 61 -7.99 -1.82 7.99
CA TRP A 61 -8.86 -0.68 8.25
C TRP A 61 -10.32 -1.11 8.22
N ALA A 62 -11.19 -0.28 8.78
CA ALA A 62 -12.62 -0.55 8.80
C ALA A 62 -13.26 -0.17 7.46
N THR A 63 -14.17 -1.01 6.99
CA THR A 63 -15.12 -0.73 5.90
C THR A 63 -16.51 -0.46 6.51
N PRO A 64 -17.52 -0.06 5.70
CA PRO A 64 -18.90 0.06 6.18
C PRO A 64 -19.45 -1.22 6.81
N ASP A 65 -18.95 -2.39 6.41
CA ASP A 65 -19.40 -3.70 6.89
C ASP A 65 -18.61 -4.22 8.10
N THR A 66 -17.55 -3.51 8.52
CA THR A 66 -16.74 -3.94 9.67
C THR A 66 -17.54 -3.88 10.97
N SER A 67 -17.49 -4.97 11.74
CA SER A 67 -18.15 -5.06 13.04
C SER A 67 -17.56 -4.06 14.05
N GLN A 68 -18.41 -3.45 14.87
CA GLN A 68 -17.94 -2.49 15.88
C GLN A 68 -17.00 -3.13 16.92
N ASN A 69 -17.20 -4.42 17.22
CA ASN A 69 -16.34 -5.14 18.16
C ASN A 69 -14.94 -5.35 17.58
N GLU A 70 -14.82 -5.76 16.32
CA GLU A 70 -13.52 -5.90 15.66
C GLU A 70 -12.86 -4.55 15.41
N ARG A 71 -13.64 -3.52 15.03
CA ARG A 71 -13.11 -2.15 14.94
C ARG A 71 -12.47 -1.71 16.25
N ARG A 72 -13.19 -1.82 17.38
CA ARG A 72 -12.67 -1.44 18.71
C ARG A 72 -11.46 -2.29 19.10
N HIS A 73 -11.51 -3.59 18.87
CA HIS A 73 -10.43 -4.51 19.26
C HIS A 73 -9.15 -4.27 18.45
N TRP A 74 -9.26 -4.14 17.13
CA TRP A 74 -8.10 -4.08 16.25
C TRP A 74 -7.61 -2.67 15.98
N LEU A 75 -8.51 -1.70 15.81
CA LEU A 75 -8.14 -0.35 15.38
C LEU A 75 -8.15 0.66 16.54
N GLY A 76 -8.98 0.44 17.57
CA GLY A 76 -9.19 1.45 18.62
C GLY A 76 -9.71 2.75 18.01
N ASP A 77 -8.99 3.85 18.25
CA ASP A 77 -9.31 5.18 17.71
C ASP A 77 -8.66 5.46 16.34
N TRP A 78 -7.77 4.58 15.88
CA TRP A 78 -7.10 4.74 14.60
C TRP A 78 -8.03 4.38 13.43
N ARG A 79 -7.83 5.05 12.28
CA ARG A 79 -8.57 4.73 11.05
C ARG A 79 -8.08 3.42 10.42
N GLY A 80 -6.81 3.11 10.62
CA GLY A 80 -6.17 1.90 10.13
C GLY A 80 -4.91 1.57 10.94
N VAL A 81 -4.39 0.37 10.73
CA VAL A 81 -3.16 -0.11 11.37
C VAL A 81 -2.28 -0.77 10.32
N ALA A 82 -1.00 -0.45 10.34
CA ALA A 82 0.03 -1.11 9.54
C ALA A 82 0.93 -1.97 10.44
N TYR A 83 0.99 -3.26 10.15
CA TYR A 83 1.90 -4.19 10.81
C TYR A 83 3.16 -4.39 9.98
N VAL A 84 4.31 -4.28 10.64
CA VAL A 84 5.63 -4.57 10.08
C VAL A 84 6.47 -5.38 11.06
N GLU A 85 7.42 -6.16 10.54
CA GLU A 85 8.37 -6.88 11.38
C GLU A 85 9.44 -5.92 11.94
N ARG A 86 9.93 -6.18 13.15
CA ARG A 86 10.84 -5.29 13.90
C ARG A 86 12.01 -4.72 13.11
N HIS A 87 12.68 -5.55 12.32
CA HIS A 87 13.83 -5.12 11.52
C HIS A 87 13.49 -4.13 10.39
N TRP A 88 12.21 -3.99 10.02
CA TRP A 88 11.76 -2.98 9.07
C TRP A 88 11.49 -1.62 9.71
N LEU A 89 11.24 -1.55 11.02
CA LEU A 89 11.06 -0.25 11.70
C LEU A 89 12.32 0.60 11.55
N GLU A 90 13.50 0.04 11.79
CA GLU A 90 14.78 0.72 11.63
C GLU A 90 14.96 1.28 10.21
N ARG A 91 14.49 0.54 9.19
CA ARG A 91 14.51 0.99 7.80
C ARG A 91 13.51 2.11 7.52
N LEU A 92 12.32 2.08 8.13
CA LEU A 92 11.35 3.16 8.02
C LEU A 92 11.86 4.47 8.62
N GLU A 93 12.62 4.38 9.71
CA GLU A 93 13.23 5.53 10.37
C GLU A 93 14.41 6.10 9.56
N ALA A 94 15.17 5.25 8.87
CA ALA A 94 16.42 5.65 8.20
C ALA A 94 16.27 5.99 6.71
N GLU A 95 15.32 5.37 5.99
CA GLU A 95 15.25 5.46 4.54
C GLU A 95 14.37 6.62 4.05
N THR A 96 14.59 6.97 2.79
CA THR A 96 13.80 7.95 2.05
C THR A 96 13.19 7.28 0.83
N ILE A 97 11.89 7.48 0.61
CA ILE A 97 11.21 7.10 -0.63
C ILE A 97 10.72 8.35 -1.35
N HIS A 98 10.25 8.17 -2.58
CA HIS A 98 9.76 9.25 -3.41
C HIS A 98 8.28 9.02 -3.74
N ARG A 99 7.46 10.02 -3.43
CA ARG A 99 6.06 10.09 -3.83
C ARG A 99 5.95 10.95 -5.08
N TYR A 100 5.33 10.39 -6.11
CA TYR A 100 5.06 11.05 -7.37
C TYR A 100 3.56 11.32 -7.47
N GLU A 101 3.16 12.58 -7.61
CA GLU A 101 1.77 12.94 -7.87
C GLU A 101 1.42 12.71 -9.34
N MET A 102 0.29 12.03 -9.57
CA MET A 102 -0.14 11.60 -10.90
C MET A 102 -1.31 12.44 -11.41
N PRO A 103 -1.37 12.74 -12.73
CA PRO A 103 -2.51 13.41 -13.35
C PRO A 103 -3.73 12.48 -13.35
N ALA A 104 -4.69 12.71 -12.46
CA ALA A 104 -5.82 11.81 -12.21
C ALA A 104 -6.64 11.50 -13.46
N GLU A 105 -6.77 12.45 -14.39
CA GLU A 105 -7.47 12.31 -15.67
C GLU A 105 -6.87 11.24 -16.60
N SER A 106 -5.64 10.79 -16.33
CA SER A 106 -4.97 9.72 -17.08
C SER A 106 -5.29 8.32 -16.58
N PHE A 107 -6.00 8.19 -15.44
CA PHE A 107 -6.21 6.93 -14.74
C PHE A 107 -7.68 6.51 -14.71
N GLU A 108 -7.90 5.21 -14.67
CA GLU A 108 -9.19 4.54 -14.43
C GLU A 108 -9.21 3.95 -13.01
N ASP A 109 -10.32 4.17 -12.30
CA ASP A 109 -10.57 3.58 -10.98
C ASP A 109 -10.81 2.07 -11.10
N LEU A 110 -10.30 1.32 -10.15
CA LEU A 110 -10.54 -0.12 -10.03
C LEU A 110 -11.62 -0.47 -9.00
N ASP A 111 -12.15 0.51 -8.26
CA ASP A 111 -13.04 0.33 -7.11
C ASP A 111 -12.47 -0.70 -6.12
N ASP A 112 -11.14 -0.70 -5.95
CA ASP A 112 -10.39 -1.72 -5.22
C ASP A 112 -9.32 -1.05 -4.34
N ALA A 113 -9.67 -0.77 -3.08
CA ALA A 113 -8.76 -0.22 -2.07
C ALA A 113 -7.94 1.00 -2.56
N GLY A 114 -8.61 1.91 -3.28
CA GLY A 114 -8.01 3.13 -3.81
C GLY A 114 -7.00 2.91 -4.93
N MET A 115 -6.98 1.74 -5.58
CA MET A 115 -6.07 1.45 -6.69
C MET A 115 -6.59 2.02 -8.00
N TRP A 116 -5.69 2.68 -8.72
CA TRP A 116 -5.94 3.29 -10.02
C TRP A 116 -4.92 2.80 -11.02
N VAL A 117 -5.30 2.70 -12.30
CA VAL A 117 -4.37 2.28 -13.35
C VAL A 117 -4.44 3.17 -14.58
N ALA A 118 -3.32 3.29 -15.30
CA ALA A 118 -3.26 3.89 -16.62
C ALA A 118 -2.65 2.89 -17.61
N ARG A 119 -3.19 2.85 -18.82
CA ARG A 119 -2.75 1.96 -19.92
C ARG A 119 -1.68 2.57 -20.82
N ARG A 120 -1.34 3.84 -20.59
CA ARG A 120 -0.39 4.63 -21.38
C ARG A 120 0.69 5.20 -20.45
N GLY A 121 1.78 5.69 -21.06
CA GLY A 121 2.82 6.39 -20.34
C GLY A 121 2.26 7.62 -19.61
N VAL A 122 2.78 7.90 -18.41
CA VAL A 122 2.33 8.99 -17.54
C VAL A 122 3.54 9.81 -17.08
N ILE A 123 3.45 11.13 -17.21
CA ILE A 123 4.41 12.06 -16.63
C ILE A 123 3.86 12.53 -15.27
N PRO A 124 4.60 12.38 -14.17
CA PRO A 124 4.15 12.84 -12.86
C PRO A 124 4.13 14.37 -12.79
N LEU A 125 3.18 14.92 -12.04
CA LEU A 125 3.01 16.36 -11.82
C LEU A 125 4.06 16.92 -10.85
N GLU A 126 4.36 16.16 -9.80
CA GLU A 126 5.31 16.54 -8.76
C GLU A 126 6.01 15.29 -8.21
N ARG A 127 7.24 15.46 -7.71
CA ARG A 127 7.93 14.47 -6.88
C ARG A 127 8.30 15.07 -5.53
N THR A 128 7.83 14.45 -4.45
CA THR A 128 8.21 14.74 -3.07
C THR A 128 9.11 13.63 -2.53
N ALA A 129 10.25 13.97 -1.92
CA ALA A 129 11.04 13.02 -1.14
C ALA A 129 10.46 12.94 0.28
N ILE A 130 10.29 11.74 0.80
CA ILE A 130 9.71 11.48 2.11
C ILE A 130 10.71 10.66 2.90
N SER A 131 11.24 11.25 3.97
CA SER A 131 12.10 10.62 4.97
C SER A 131 11.32 10.43 6.27
N ARG A 132 11.87 9.70 7.25
CA ARG A 132 11.20 9.48 8.55
C ARG A 132 9.80 8.90 8.35
N LEU A 133 9.75 7.79 7.59
CA LEU A 133 8.50 7.16 7.17
C LEU A 133 7.66 6.72 8.37
N ASP A 134 8.31 6.38 9.48
CA ASP A 134 7.71 6.11 10.78
C ASP A 134 6.72 7.20 11.24
N GLN A 135 6.99 8.46 10.90
CA GLN A 135 6.23 9.62 11.35
C GLN A 135 5.06 9.98 10.43
N GLU A 136 5.01 9.41 9.22
CA GLU A 136 4.02 9.80 8.20
C GLU A 136 2.63 9.16 8.42
N PHE A 137 2.55 8.11 9.23
CA PHE A 137 1.30 7.37 9.47
C PHE A 137 0.37 8.08 10.46
N GLY A 138 0.91 8.65 11.54
CA GLY A 138 0.14 9.32 12.59
C GLY A 138 -0.75 10.47 12.06
N PRO A 139 -0.22 11.40 11.24
CA PRO A 139 -1.02 12.45 10.59
C PRO A 139 -2.15 11.93 9.69
N ARG A 140 -2.05 10.67 9.23
CA ARG A 140 -3.07 9.99 8.43
C ARG A 140 -4.05 9.18 9.30
N GLY A 141 -3.91 9.22 10.63
CA GLY A 141 -4.71 8.42 11.53
C GLY A 141 -4.43 6.92 11.41
N VAL A 142 -3.24 6.54 10.97
CA VAL A 142 -2.80 5.15 10.87
C VAL A 142 -1.75 4.88 11.93
N GLU A 143 -1.91 3.77 12.66
CA GLU A 143 -0.92 3.32 13.63
C GLU A 143 0.06 2.33 13.00
N VAL A 144 1.36 2.49 13.24
CA VAL A 144 2.34 1.46 12.91
C VAL A 144 2.53 0.56 14.13
N ARG A 145 2.22 -0.74 13.97
CA ARG A 145 2.45 -1.76 15.00
C ARG A 145 3.60 -2.68 14.59
N VAL A 146 4.61 -2.71 15.44
CA VAL A 146 5.79 -3.53 15.22
C VAL A 146 5.61 -4.90 15.88
N VAL A 147 5.80 -5.96 15.10
CA VAL A 147 5.68 -7.35 15.56
C VAL A 147 6.97 -8.11 15.31
N ASP A 148 7.17 -9.22 16.01
CA ASP A 148 8.32 -10.09 15.77
C ASP A 148 8.12 -10.97 14.52
N SER A 149 6.87 -11.27 14.16
CA SER A 149 6.53 -11.92 12.89
C SER A 149 5.14 -11.54 12.39
N LEU A 150 4.98 -11.39 11.08
CA LEU A 150 3.68 -11.17 10.44
C LEU A 150 2.84 -12.45 10.28
N ARG A 151 3.44 -13.65 10.42
CA ARG A 151 2.76 -14.94 10.17
C ARG A 151 1.52 -15.16 11.05
N PRO A 152 1.52 -14.85 12.36
CA PRO A 152 0.33 -15.01 13.20
C PRO A 152 -0.87 -14.16 12.75
N LEU A 153 -0.63 -13.10 11.98
CA LEU A 153 -1.66 -12.19 11.50
C LEU A 153 -2.42 -12.71 10.26
N LYS A 154 -2.08 -13.90 9.74
CA LYS A 154 -2.87 -14.55 8.66
C LYS A 154 -4.34 -14.71 9.01
N GLY A 155 -4.67 -14.84 10.30
CA GLY A 155 -6.06 -14.92 10.77
C GLY A 155 -6.88 -13.66 10.49
N LEU A 156 -6.25 -12.51 10.22
CA LEU A 156 -6.95 -11.25 9.95
C LEU A 156 -7.84 -11.34 8.69
N TRP A 157 -7.48 -12.15 7.68
CA TRP A 157 -8.31 -12.34 6.49
C TRP A 157 -9.66 -13.01 6.78
N ASN A 158 -9.86 -13.57 7.97
CA ASN A 158 -11.14 -14.11 8.42
C ASN A 158 -11.98 -13.10 9.24
N SER A 159 -11.48 -11.87 9.43
CA SER A 159 -12.20 -10.79 10.13
C SER A 159 -13.12 -10.02 9.18
N SER A 160 -13.97 -9.13 9.72
CA SER A 160 -14.76 -8.19 8.90
C SER A 160 -14.02 -6.91 8.50
N LEU A 161 -12.73 -6.79 8.83
CA LEU A 161 -11.89 -5.67 8.41
C LEU A 161 -11.50 -5.83 6.94
N HIS A 162 -11.18 -4.71 6.28
CA HIS A 162 -10.33 -4.82 5.09
C HIS A 162 -8.93 -5.24 5.53
N VAL A 163 -8.32 -6.17 4.80
CA VAL A 163 -6.96 -6.62 5.03
C VAL A 163 -6.17 -6.58 3.73
N SER A 164 -5.13 -5.76 3.69
CA SER A 164 -4.21 -5.69 2.57
C SER A 164 -2.85 -6.25 2.95
N GLY A 165 -2.41 -7.24 2.19
CA GLY A 165 -1.10 -7.87 2.35
C GLY A 165 -0.19 -7.51 1.21
N ILE A 166 0.91 -6.82 1.48
CA ILE A 166 1.84 -6.35 0.45
C ILE A 166 3.22 -6.93 0.70
N ARG A 167 3.85 -7.43 -0.38
CA ARG A 167 5.19 -8.04 -0.37
C ARG A 167 5.35 -9.20 0.61
N LEU A 168 4.27 -9.88 1.01
CA LEU A 168 4.30 -10.93 2.04
C LEU A 168 5.24 -12.10 1.71
N ARG A 169 5.54 -12.37 0.44
CA ARG A 169 6.58 -13.33 0.03
C ARG A 169 7.98 -13.03 0.58
N ASN A 170 8.22 -11.79 1.02
CA ASN A 170 9.47 -11.38 1.64
C ASN A 170 9.47 -11.64 3.16
N VAL A 171 8.33 -12.04 3.74
CA VAL A 171 8.28 -12.55 5.11
C VAL A 171 8.94 -13.91 5.14
N ARG A 172 9.82 -14.12 6.13
CA ARG A 172 10.49 -15.40 6.30
C ARG A 172 9.46 -16.50 6.52
N ASP A 173 9.61 -17.59 5.75
CA ASP A 173 8.76 -18.77 5.79
C ASP A 173 7.26 -18.44 5.48
N TRP A 174 6.96 -17.46 4.64
CA TRP A 174 5.56 -17.19 4.24
C TRP A 174 4.99 -18.30 3.33
N GLU A 175 4.39 -19.33 3.93
CA GLU A 175 3.69 -20.43 3.24
C GLU A 175 2.19 -20.18 3.04
#